data_AF-A0A4Q4BRB5-F1
#
_entry.id   AF-A0A4Q4BRB5-F1
#
_cell.length_a   1.000
_cell.length_b   1.000
_cell.length_c   1.000
_cell.angle_alpha   90.00
_cell.angle_beta   90.00
_cell.angle_gamma   90.00
#
_symmetry.space_group_name_H-M   'P 1'
#
loop_
_entity.id
_entity.type
_entity.pdbx_description
1 polymer ?
#
loop_
_entity_poly.entity_id
_entity_poly.type
_entity_poly.pdbx_seq_one_letter_code
_entity_poly.pdbx_strand_id
1 'polypeptide(L)'
;MIFNSYTFLLVFLPLTLLVFSLLRRFIPRAAFAWLVLTSLAFYGVWNPDPAHGWSPKYILLILGSCAGNYFIGRFLTTHRDTHQGKVALVSGLVANLALLGYYKYAGFFAGMATKLTGWPGPIDTIILPLAISFFTFLQIAYLVDAWRGETKEYKFTDYLLFVTFFPHLIAGPLVHHKEMMPQFKRKPGRTRFWVNFSVGIAIL
;
A
#
# COMPACT_ATOMS: atom_id res chain seq x y z
N MET A 1 -9.97 9.27 4.42
CA MET A 1 -10.77 9.95 3.40
C MET A 1 -11.13 8.93 2.33
N ILE A 2 -12.19 9.16 1.55
CA ILE A 2 -12.61 8.27 0.44
C ILE A 2 -12.37 9.02 -0.88
N PHE A 3 -12.03 8.32 -1.95
CA PHE A 3 -11.69 8.94 -3.26
C PHE A 3 -12.83 9.78 -3.84
N ASN A 4 -14.07 9.33 -3.70
CA ASN A 4 -15.23 10.04 -4.24
C ASN A 4 -15.71 11.18 -3.34
N SER A 5 -14.92 11.60 -2.34
CA SER A 5 -15.27 12.72 -1.46
C SER A 5 -14.84 14.06 -2.05
N TYR A 6 -15.65 15.10 -1.84
CA TYR A 6 -15.29 16.47 -2.23
C TYR A 6 -13.96 16.92 -1.60
N THR A 7 -13.71 16.53 -0.35
CA THR A 7 -12.44 16.80 0.35
C THR A 7 -11.25 16.17 -0.37
N PHE A 8 -11.41 14.98 -0.94
CA PHE A 8 -10.36 14.35 -1.74
C PHE A 8 -10.11 15.11 -3.04
N LEU A 9 -11.17 15.35 -3.82
CA LEU A 9 -11.07 15.91 -5.16
C LEU A 9 -10.65 17.38 -5.18
N LEU A 10 -11.20 18.19 -4.26
CA LEU A 10 -11.03 19.64 -4.28
C LEU A 10 -9.90 20.15 -3.38
N VAL A 11 -9.51 19.39 -2.35
CA VAL A 11 -8.50 19.83 -1.38
C VAL A 11 -7.26 18.95 -1.44
N PHE A 12 -7.42 17.67 -1.13
CA PHE A 12 -6.27 16.78 -0.96
C PHE A 12 -5.49 16.54 -2.25
N LEU A 13 -6.17 16.25 -3.36
CA LEU A 13 -5.53 15.96 -4.64
C LEU A 13 -4.80 17.19 -5.21
N PRO A 14 -5.43 18.39 -5.32
CA PRO A 14 -4.75 19.59 -5.82
C PRO A 14 -3.56 19.98 -4.94
N LEU A 15 -3.72 19.92 -3.61
CA LEU A 15 -2.65 20.22 -2.67
C LEU A 15 -1.46 19.26 -2.83
N THR A 16 -1.76 17.95 -2.92
CA THR A 16 -0.73 16.92 -3.10
C THR A 16 0.07 17.15 -4.37
N LEU A 17 -0.61 17.44 -5.49
CA LEU A 17 0.02 17.72 -6.79
C LEU A 17 0.83 19.01 -6.78
N LEU A 18 0.30 20.08 -6.18
CA LEU A 18 0.96 21.37 -6.08
C LEU A 18 2.28 21.24 -5.30
N VAL A 19 2.24 20.69 -4.08
CA VAL A 19 3.44 20.50 -3.26
C VAL A 19 4.42 19.53 -3.92
N PHE A 20 3.93 18.44 -4.52
CA PHE A 20 4.78 17.52 -5.27
C PHE A 20 5.50 18.23 -6.42
N SER A 21 4.80 19.06 -7.21
CA SER A 21 5.38 19.79 -8.34
C SER A 21 6.46 20.79 -7.90
N LEU A 22 6.23 21.50 -6.78
CA LEU A 22 7.19 22.42 -6.19
C LEU A 22 8.42 21.68 -5.65
N LEU A 23 8.21 20.65 -4.81
CA LEU A 23 9.31 19.87 -4.25
C LEU A 23 10.11 19.18 -5.34
N ARG A 24 9.47 18.68 -6.40
CA ARG A 24 10.18 18.05 -7.52
C ARG A 24 11.08 19.03 -8.26
N ARG A 25 10.72 20.32 -8.31
CA ARG A 25 11.53 21.37 -8.95
C ARG A 25 12.76 21.72 -8.11
N PHE A 26 12.63 21.81 -6.79
CA PHE A 26 13.69 22.30 -5.92
C PHE A 26 14.48 21.19 -5.21
N ILE A 27 13.80 20.15 -4.72
CA ILE A 27 14.38 19.07 -3.91
C ILE A 27 13.75 17.72 -4.33
N PRO A 28 14.21 17.08 -5.43
CA PRO A 28 13.59 15.86 -5.96
C PRO A 28 13.43 14.72 -4.94
N ARG A 29 14.36 14.58 -3.99
CA ARG A 29 14.26 13.59 -2.91
C ARG A 29 13.09 13.85 -1.97
N ALA A 30 12.80 15.12 -1.66
CA ALA A 30 11.68 15.50 -0.80
C ALA A 30 10.33 15.26 -1.48
N ALA A 31 10.27 15.31 -2.82
CA ALA A 31 9.06 14.99 -3.56
C ALA A 31 8.61 13.52 -3.36
N PHE A 32 9.56 12.58 -3.27
CA PHE A 32 9.25 11.18 -2.95
C PHE A 32 8.76 11.01 -1.51
N ALA A 33 9.44 11.63 -0.56
CA ALA A 33 9.03 11.61 0.85
C ALA A 33 7.63 12.22 1.02
N TRP A 34 7.32 13.30 0.30
CA TRP A 34 6.00 13.90 0.27
C TRP A 34 4.93 12.92 -0.21
N LEU A 35 5.16 12.19 -1.31
CA LEU A 35 4.20 11.19 -1.79
C LEU A 35 3.96 10.06 -0.78
N VAL A 36 5.00 9.62 -0.07
CA VAL A 36 4.86 8.64 1.02
C VAL A 36 4.01 9.24 2.14
N LEU A 37 4.33 10.46 2.59
CA LEU A 37 3.61 11.14 3.67
C LEU A 37 2.14 11.36 3.32
N THR A 38 1.83 11.86 2.11
CA THR A 38 0.44 12.06 1.67
C THR A 38 -0.29 10.73 1.54
N SER A 39 0.39 9.70 1.05
CA SER A 39 -0.18 8.34 0.99
C SER A 39 -0.54 7.83 2.39
N LEU A 40 0.39 7.90 3.35
CA LEU A 40 0.12 7.50 4.73
C LEU A 40 -0.96 8.37 5.39
N ALA A 41 -0.98 9.67 5.12
CA ALA A 41 -2.03 10.58 5.60
C ALA A 41 -3.39 10.21 5.01
N PHE A 42 -3.48 9.83 3.74
CA PHE A 42 -4.72 9.35 3.12
C PHE A 42 -5.30 8.14 3.88
N TYR A 43 -4.43 7.20 4.28
CA TYR A 43 -4.77 6.05 5.12
C TYR A 43 -5.12 6.44 6.57
N GLY A 44 -4.39 7.38 7.18
CA GLY A 44 -4.63 7.81 8.57
C GLY A 44 -5.91 8.61 8.76
N VAL A 45 -6.24 9.45 7.78
CA VAL A 45 -7.48 10.24 7.72
C VAL A 45 -8.64 9.37 7.24
N TRP A 46 -8.40 8.12 6.80
CA TRP A 46 -9.50 7.17 6.64
C TRP A 46 -10.06 6.88 8.02
N ASN A 47 -11.31 7.31 8.20
CA ASN A 47 -11.96 7.30 9.48
C ASN A 47 -13.03 6.20 9.53
N PRO A 48 -12.69 5.01 10.04
CA PRO A 48 -13.66 3.97 10.29
C PRO A 48 -14.41 4.12 11.62
N ASP A 49 -13.93 4.96 12.55
CA ASP A 49 -14.59 5.22 13.82
C ASP A 49 -15.04 6.70 13.90
N PRO A 50 -16.33 7.01 13.69
CA PRO A 50 -16.83 8.38 13.78
C PRO A 50 -16.47 9.09 15.10
N ALA A 51 -16.26 8.34 16.19
CA ALA A 51 -15.89 8.90 17.50
C ALA A 51 -14.42 9.31 17.60
N HIS A 52 -13.52 8.69 16.82
CA HIS A 52 -12.09 9.02 16.80
C HIS A 52 -11.65 9.31 15.36
N GLY A 53 -11.61 10.60 15.00
CA GLY A 53 -11.30 11.08 13.65
C GLY A 53 -9.99 10.57 13.01
N TRP A 54 -9.10 9.93 13.78
CA TRP A 54 -7.82 9.37 13.35
C TRP A 54 -7.56 8.00 13.99
N SER A 55 -7.18 7.01 13.17
CA SER A 55 -6.90 5.64 13.62
C SER A 55 -5.43 5.25 13.35
N PRO A 56 -4.48 5.57 14.24
CA PRO A 56 -3.05 5.27 14.05
C PRO A 56 -2.77 3.77 13.90
N LYS A 57 -3.65 2.92 14.44
CA LYS A 57 -3.58 1.45 14.32
C LYS A 57 -3.42 0.95 12.88
N TYR A 58 -4.08 1.57 11.89
CA TYR A 58 -4.00 1.14 10.49
C TYR A 58 -2.71 1.60 9.81
N ILE A 59 -2.21 2.79 10.18
CA ILE A 59 -0.91 3.27 9.72
C ILE A 59 0.19 2.35 10.27
N LEU A 60 0.12 2.01 11.56
CA LEU A 60 1.07 1.09 12.19
C LEU A 60 1.00 -0.30 11.56
N LEU A 61 -0.21 -0.78 11.23
CA LEU A 61 -0.39 -2.05 10.54
C LEU A 61 0.26 -2.05 9.15
N ILE A 62 0.00 -1.04 8.31
CA ILE A 62 0.56 -1.00 6.96
C ILE A 62 2.08 -0.81 7.01
N LEU A 63 2.59 0.03 7.92
CA LEU A 63 4.03 0.23 8.11
C LEU A 63 4.72 -1.03 8.62
N GLY A 64 4.14 -1.70 9.62
CA GLY A 64 4.67 -2.94 10.16
C GLY A 64 4.67 -4.07 9.13
N SER A 65 3.56 -4.21 8.40
CA SER A 65 3.44 -5.15 7.29
C SER A 65 4.45 -4.86 6.17
N CYS A 66 4.64 -3.58 5.79
CA CYS A 66 5.66 -3.17 4.84
C CYS A 66 7.08 -3.48 5.35
N ALA A 67 7.39 -3.16 6.61
CA ALA A 67 8.70 -3.42 7.18
C ALA A 67 9.02 -4.92 7.16
N GLY A 68 8.10 -5.77 7.63
CA GLY A 68 8.27 -7.23 7.61
C GLY A 68 8.52 -7.77 6.19
N ASN A 69 7.66 -7.38 5.24
CA ASN A 69 7.81 -7.79 3.85
C ASN A 69 9.12 -7.28 3.22
N TYR A 70 9.54 -6.06 3.55
CA TYR A 70 10.81 -5.51 3.05
C TYR A 70 12.01 -6.32 3.54
N PHE A 71 12.05 -6.67 4.83
CA PHE A 71 13.15 -7.48 5.37
C PHE A 71 13.16 -8.89 4.80
N ILE A 72 11.98 -9.52 4.64
CA ILE A 72 11.87 -10.83 3.97
C ILE A 72 12.34 -10.72 2.51
N GLY A 73 11.86 -9.72 1.76
CA GLY A 73 12.28 -9.50 0.38
C GLY A 73 13.79 -9.30 0.24
N ARG A 74 14.39 -8.50 1.13
CA ARG A 74 15.85 -8.32 1.16
C ARG A 74 16.58 -9.62 1.49
N PHE A 75 16.08 -10.42 2.45
CA PHE A 75 16.64 -11.72 2.76
C PHE A 75 16.57 -12.69 1.56
N LEU A 76 15.45 -12.69 0.83
CA LEU A 76 15.27 -13.51 -0.38
C LEU A 76 16.28 -13.17 -1.47
N THR A 77 16.67 -11.89 -1.61
CA THR A 77 17.64 -11.50 -2.64
C THR A 77 19.03 -12.11 -2.45
N THR A 78 19.43 -12.45 -1.21
CA THR A 78 20.73 -13.04 -0.90
C THR A 78 20.69 -14.56 -0.70
N HIS A 79 19.50 -15.15 -0.51
CA HIS A 79 19.30 -16.58 -0.22
C HIS A 79 18.47 -17.28 -1.30
N ARG A 80 18.61 -16.86 -2.56
CA ARG A 80 17.88 -17.41 -3.71
C ARG A 80 18.16 -18.89 -3.89
N ASP A 81 17.13 -19.65 -4.25
CA ASP A 81 17.19 -21.10 -4.50
C ASP A 81 17.71 -21.94 -3.30
N THR A 82 17.81 -21.33 -2.11
CA THR A 82 18.17 -22.05 -0.88
C THR A 82 16.92 -22.51 -0.13
N HIS A 83 17.07 -23.53 0.72
CA HIS A 83 16.02 -23.94 1.64
C HIS A 83 15.56 -22.78 2.55
N GLN A 84 16.50 -21.99 3.07
CA GLN A 84 16.21 -20.84 3.93
C GLN A 84 15.38 -19.78 3.21
N GLY A 85 15.73 -19.45 1.96
CA GLY A 85 14.95 -18.50 1.17
C GLY A 85 13.55 -19.04 0.82
N LYS A 86 13.41 -20.34 0.53
CA LYS A 86 12.09 -20.95 0.34
C LYS A 86 11.21 -20.84 1.58
N VAL A 87 11.77 -21.11 2.77
CA VAL A 87 11.08 -20.95 4.05
C VAL A 87 10.69 -19.48 4.28
N ALA A 88 11.57 -18.52 4.00
CA ALA A 88 11.29 -17.10 4.12
C ALA A 88 10.19 -16.62 3.17
N LEU A 89 10.16 -17.14 1.93
CA LEU A 89 9.10 -16.84 0.97
C LEU A 89 7.75 -17.36 1.48
N VAL A 90 7.70 -18.64 1.86
CA VAL A 90 6.46 -19.27 2.35
C VAL A 90 5.97 -18.58 3.62
N SER A 91 6.85 -18.24 4.57
CA SER A 91 6.46 -17.53 5.79
C SER A 91 5.90 -16.13 5.49
N GLY A 92 6.51 -15.40 4.56
CA GLY A 92 6.00 -14.12 4.10
C GLY A 92 4.64 -14.23 3.42
N LEU A 93 4.44 -15.20 2.54
CA LEU A 93 3.15 -15.46 1.88
C LEU A 93 2.07 -15.82 2.91
N VAL A 94 2.37 -16.73 3.84
CA VAL A 94 1.44 -17.14 4.89
C VAL A 94 1.09 -15.96 5.79
N ALA A 95 2.05 -15.13 6.20
CA ALA A 95 1.78 -13.96 7.03
C ALA A 95 0.86 -12.93 6.32
N ASN A 96 1.10 -12.66 5.04
CA ASN A 96 0.26 -11.78 4.23
C ASN A 96 -1.17 -12.31 4.08
N LEU A 97 -1.31 -13.60 3.74
CA LEU A 97 -2.62 -14.25 3.57
C LEU A 97 -3.35 -14.39 4.90
N ALA A 98 -2.65 -14.65 6.01
CA ALA A 98 -3.24 -14.72 7.33
C ALA A 98 -3.77 -13.35 7.78
N LEU A 99 -3.02 -12.28 7.55
CA LEU A 99 -3.46 -10.91 7.84
C LEU A 99 -4.71 -10.56 7.02
N LEU A 100 -4.70 -10.83 5.71
CA LEU A 100 -5.85 -10.61 4.85
C LEU A 100 -7.05 -11.48 5.27
N GLY A 101 -6.81 -12.74 5.60
CA GLY A 101 -7.80 -13.71 6.06
C GLY A 101 -8.49 -13.24 7.34
N TYR A 102 -7.70 -12.78 8.31
CA TYR A 102 -8.20 -12.25 9.58
C TYR A 102 -9.14 -11.06 9.37
N TYR A 103 -8.67 -10.01 8.71
CA TYR A 103 -9.50 -8.80 8.55
C TYR A 103 -10.73 -9.03 7.66
N LYS A 104 -10.63 -9.88 6.65
CA LYS A 104 -11.72 -10.07 5.68
C LYS A 104 -12.75 -11.11 6.12
N TYR A 105 -12.34 -12.16 6.83
CA TYR A 105 -13.20 -13.31 7.09
C TYR A 105 -13.37 -13.69 8.56
N ALA A 106 -12.55 -13.18 9.49
CA ALA A 106 -12.66 -13.59 10.89
C ALA A 106 -14.06 -13.29 11.47
N GLY A 107 -14.63 -12.12 11.17
CA GLY A 107 -15.98 -11.77 11.62
C GLY A 107 -17.06 -12.69 11.03
N PHE A 108 -16.94 -13.09 9.76
CA PHE A 108 -17.86 -14.02 9.10
C PHE A 108 -17.81 -15.41 9.74
N PHE A 109 -16.61 -15.98 9.87
CA PHE A 109 -16.44 -17.33 10.44
C PHE A 109 -16.86 -17.38 11.91
N ALA A 110 -16.52 -16.34 12.66
CA ALA A 110 -16.82 -16.33 14.07
C ALA A 110 -18.32 -16.07 14.31
N GLY A 111 -19.00 -15.26 13.48
CA GLY A 111 -20.46 -15.17 13.47
C GLY A 111 -21.17 -16.48 13.07
N MET A 112 -20.57 -17.27 12.16
CA MET A 112 -21.08 -18.61 11.83
C MET A 112 -20.91 -19.59 13.00
N ALA A 113 -19.76 -19.56 13.68
CA ALA A 113 -19.51 -20.36 14.88
C ALA A 113 -20.53 -20.03 15.99
N THR A 114 -20.74 -18.76 16.30
CA THR A 114 -21.74 -18.33 17.30
C THR A 114 -23.15 -18.85 16.99
N LYS A 115 -23.55 -18.88 15.70
CA LYS A 115 -24.87 -19.43 15.29
C LYS A 115 -24.99 -20.94 15.48
N LEU A 116 -23.88 -21.68 15.36
CA LEU A 116 -23.85 -23.14 15.43
C LEU A 116 -23.66 -23.67 16.86
N THR A 117 -22.79 -23.02 17.63
CA THR A 117 -22.33 -23.54 18.94
C THR A 117 -22.75 -22.64 20.10
N GLY A 118 -23.27 -21.45 19.84
CA GLY A 118 -23.51 -20.41 20.86
C GLY A 118 -22.24 -19.73 21.36
N TRP A 119 -21.06 -20.05 20.81
CA TRP A 119 -19.77 -19.51 21.24
C TRP A 119 -18.83 -19.25 20.03
N PRO A 120 -18.02 -18.18 20.03
CA PRO A 120 -17.87 -17.14 21.06
C PRO A 120 -19.09 -16.20 21.12
N GLY A 121 -19.22 -15.43 22.21
CA GLY A 121 -20.26 -14.42 22.37
C GLY A 121 -20.22 -13.33 21.29
N PRO A 122 -21.07 -12.29 21.36
CA PRO A 122 -21.08 -11.22 20.36
C PRO A 122 -19.68 -10.65 20.16
N ILE A 123 -19.23 -10.67 18.91
CA ILE A 123 -17.86 -10.32 18.52
C ILE A 123 -17.88 -8.88 18.04
N ASP A 124 -16.92 -8.10 18.49
CA ASP A 124 -16.73 -6.74 18.02
C ASP A 124 -16.58 -6.71 16.49
N THR A 125 -17.16 -5.68 15.88
CA THR A 125 -17.11 -5.53 14.42
C THR A 125 -15.66 -5.30 13.98
N ILE A 126 -15.08 -6.28 13.30
CA ILE A 126 -13.73 -6.15 12.75
C ILE A 126 -13.79 -5.17 11.59
N ILE A 127 -13.19 -4.00 11.79
CA ILE A 127 -13.15 -2.97 10.76
C ILE A 127 -11.98 -3.26 9.80
N LEU A 128 -12.31 -3.46 8.53
CA LEU A 128 -11.34 -3.73 7.47
C LEU A 128 -10.53 -2.47 7.11
N PRO A 129 -9.20 -2.50 7.19
CA PRO A 129 -8.36 -1.42 6.70
C PRO A 129 -8.66 -1.13 5.22
N LEU A 130 -8.70 0.15 4.86
CA LEU A 130 -8.85 0.57 3.47
C LEU A 130 -7.80 -0.12 2.60
N ALA A 131 -8.21 -0.63 1.43
CA ALA A 131 -7.32 -1.24 0.44
C ALA A 131 -6.43 -2.41 0.94
N ILE A 132 -6.83 -3.11 2.02
CA ILE A 132 -6.07 -4.26 2.57
C ILE A 132 -5.71 -5.31 1.52
N SER A 133 -6.67 -5.72 0.69
CA SER A 133 -6.41 -6.70 -0.35
C SER A 133 -5.35 -6.23 -1.34
N PHE A 134 -5.38 -4.96 -1.74
CA PHE A 134 -4.43 -4.42 -2.72
C PHE A 134 -3.01 -4.40 -2.18
N PHE A 135 -2.77 -3.81 -1.01
CA PHE A 135 -1.41 -3.76 -0.47
C PHE A 135 -0.88 -5.17 -0.15
N THR A 136 -1.74 -6.09 0.29
CA THR A 136 -1.34 -7.49 0.51
C THR A 136 -0.90 -8.16 -0.79
N PHE A 137 -1.64 -7.99 -1.89
CA PHE A 137 -1.24 -8.56 -3.18
C PHE A 137 0.03 -7.93 -3.75
N LEU A 138 0.23 -6.62 -3.58
CA LEU A 138 1.47 -5.94 -3.96
C LEU A 138 2.68 -6.44 -3.15
N GLN A 139 2.48 -6.70 -1.86
CA GLN A 139 3.51 -7.28 -0.98
C GLN A 139 3.85 -8.71 -1.38
N ILE A 140 2.86 -9.56 -1.69
CA ILE A 140 3.08 -10.91 -2.19
C ILE A 140 3.82 -10.88 -3.53
N ALA A 141 3.37 -10.06 -4.47
CA ALA A 141 4.03 -9.90 -5.77
C ALA A 141 5.49 -9.48 -5.60
N TYR A 142 5.77 -8.53 -4.69
CA TYR A 142 7.13 -8.13 -4.35
C TYR A 142 7.98 -9.29 -3.80
N LEU A 143 7.45 -10.12 -2.89
CA LEU A 143 8.19 -11.28 -2.36
C LEU A 143 8.49 -12.31 -3.45
N VAL A 144 7.53 -12.56 -4.35
CA VAL A 144 7.70 -13.48 -5.48
C VAL A 144 8.74 -12.94 -6.47
N ASP A 145 8.67 -11.65 -6.80
CA ASP A 145 9.65 -10.98 -7.66
C ASP A 145 11.04 -11.01 -7.01
N ALA A 146 11.13 -10.88 -5.68
CA ALA A 146 12.40 -10.92 -4.94
C ALA A 146 13.03 -12.32 -4.97
N TRP A 147 12.20 -13.35 -4.80
CA TRP A 147 12.62 -14.74 -4.95
C TRP A 147 13.10 -15.07 -6.36
N ARG A 148 12.39 -14.61 -7.40
CA ARG A 148 12.78 -14.76 -8.82
C ARG A 148 13.98 -13.92 -9.24
N GLY A 149 14.42 -13.02 -8.37
CA GLY A 149 15.51 -12.08 -8.65
C GLY A 149 15.15 -10.97 -9.64
N GLU A 150 13.85 -10.73 -9.86
CA GLU A 150 13.34 -9.65 -10.71
C GLU A 150 13.34 -8.30 -9.98
N THR A 151 13.41 -8.29 -8.65
CA THR A 151 13.61 -7.06 -7.88
C THR A 151 15.06 -6.61 -7.97
N LYS A 152 15.30 -5.40 -8.46
CA LYS A 152 16.56 -4.69 -8.19
C LYS A 152 16.51 -4.15 -6.76
N GLU A 153 17.64 -4.04 -6.07
CA GLU A 153 17.62 -3.49 -4.71
C GLU A 153 17.08 -2.05 -4.71
N TYR A 154 16.01 -1.82 -3.95
CA TYR A 154 15.41 -0.50 -3.78
C TYR A 154 15.42 -0.12 -2.30
N LYS A 155 15.66 1.17 -2.04
CA LYS A 155 15.63 1.73 -0.69
C LYS A 155 14.26 1.46 -0.06
N PHE A 156 14.20 1.29 1.25
CA PHE A 156 12.94 1.08 1.97
C PHE A 156 11.87 2.12 1.60
N THR A 157 12.27 3.37 1.37
CA THR A 157 11.37 4.46 0.98
C THR A 157 10.72 4.26 -0.39
N ASP A 158 11.45 3.69 -1.35
CA ASP A 158 10.93 3.39 -2.70
C ASP A 158 9.89 2.25 -2.61
N TYR A 159 10.20 1.21 -1.84
CA TYR A 159 9.29 0.11 -1.58
C TYR A 159 8.04 0.57 -0.81
N LEU A 160 8.21 1.40 0.22
CA LEU A 160 7.10 1.92 1.00
C LEU A 160 6.19 2.79 0.12
N LEU A 161 6.75 3.62 -0.75
CA LEU A 161 5.98 4.37 -1.73
C LEU A 161 5.22 3.44 -2.66
N PHE A 162 5.87 2.41 -3.22
CA PHE A 162 5.24 1.44 -4.11
C PHE A 162 3.98 0.81 -3.48
N VAL A 163 4.07 0.35 -2.23
CA VAL A 163 2.94 -0.32 -1.56
C VAL A 163 1.86 0.66 -1.13
N THR A 164 2.23 1.86 -0.70
CA THR A 164 1.28 2.81 -0.08
C THR A 164 0.68 3.82 -1.06
N PHE A 165 1.18 3.94 -2.30
CA PHE A 165 0.80 5.00 -3.23
C PHE A 165 -0.71 5.07 -3.48
N PHE A 166 -1.37 6.05 -2.84
CA PHE A 166 -2.82 6.14 -2.80
C PHE A 166 -3.51 6.10 -4.18
N PRO A 167 -3.02 6.75 -5.25
CA PRO A 167 -3.71 6.80 -6.54
C PRO A 167 -3.89 5.43 -7.21
N HIS A 168 -2.99 4.48 -6.97
CA HIS A 168 -3.07 3.15 -7.58
C HIS A 168 -4.01 2.21 -6.81
N LEU A 169 -4.16 2.41 -5.50
CA LEU A 169 -4.83 1.47 -4.59
C LEU A 169 -6.34 1.29 -4.84
N ILE A 170 -6.94 2.06 -5.75
CA ILE A 170 -8.39 2.04 -6.01
C ILE A 170 -8.73 1.67 -7.47
N ALA A 171 -7.84 1.89 -8.44
CA ALA A 171 -8.23 1.96 -9.85
C ALA A 171 -7.28 1.30 -10.87
N GLY A 172 -6.28 0.50 -10.46
CA GLY A 172 -5.33 -0.09 -11.41
C GLY A 172 -5.26 -1.63 -11.39
N PRO A 173 -4.89 -2.28 -12.51
CA PRO A 173 -4.38 -3.65 -12.48
C PRO A 173 -3.16 -3.71 -11.55
N LEU A 174 -2.89 -4.84 -10.89
CA LEU A 174 -1.72 -5.00 -10.01
C LEU A 174 -0.44 -4.62 -10.78
N VAL A 175 0.08 -3.41 -10.52
CA VAL A 175 1.27 -2.90 -11.23
C VAL A 175 2.50 -3.48 -10.56
N HIS A 176 3.42 -4.02 -11.34
CA HIS A 176 4.65 -4.56 -10.77
C HIS A 176 5.59 -3.43 -10.37
N HIS A 177 6.35 -3.66 -9.30
CA HIS A 177 7.33 -2.70 -8.80
C HIS A 177 8.30 -2.23 -9.92
N LYS A 178 8.69 -3.16 -10.80
CA LYS A 178 9.60 -2.89 -11.94
C LYS A 178 9.03 -1.90 -12.97
N GLU A 179 7.71 -1.79 -13.08
CA GLU A 179 7.02 -0.90 -14.03
C GLU A 179 6.76 0.48 -13.44
N MET A 180 6.47 0.54 -12.14
CA MET A 180 6.05 1.76 -11.46
C MET A 180 7.22 2.66 -11.08
N MET A 181 8.25 2.11 -10.42
CA MET A 181 9.33 2.92 -9.84
C MET A 181 10.17 3.72 -10.85
N PRO A 182 10.46 3.23 -12.07
CA PRO A 182 11.15 4.04 -13.07
C PRO A 182 10.41 5.33 -13.42
N GLN A 183 9.08 5.36 -13.31
CA GLN A 183 8.26 6.53 -13.65
C GLN A 183 8.43 7.68 -12.65
N PHE A 184 8.58 7.37 -11.36
CA PHE A 184 8.87 8.37 -10.35
C PHE A 184 10.29 8.93 -10.47
N LYS A 185 11.26 8.08 -10.85
CA LYS A 185 12.68 8.47 -10.97
C LYS A 185 13.00 9.24 -12.26
N ARG A 186 12.18 9.08 -13.31
CA ARG A 186 12.34 9.83 -14.57
C ARG A 186 12.03 11.31 -14.38
N LYS A 187 12.87 12.19 -14.95
CA LYS A 187 12.53 13.61 -15.13
C LYS A 187 11.54 13.73 -16.30
N PRO A 188 10.33 14.27 -16.14
CA PRO A 188 9.43 14.47 -17.26
C PRO A 188 9.94 15.67 -18.07
N GLY A 189 10.03 15.53 -19.39
CA GLY A 189 10.11 16.70 -20.26
C GLY A 189 8.84 17.54 -20.13
N ARG A 190 8.93 18.86 -20.33
CA ARG A 190 7.84 19.84 -20.16
C ARG A 190 6.58 19.50 -20.99
N THR A 191 6.75 18.92 -22.17
CA THR A 191 5.67 18.43 -23.06
C THR A 191 4.91 17.23 -22.48
N ARG A 192 5.59 16.36 -21.72
CA ARG A 192 4.98 15.15 -21.14
C ARG A 192 4.11 15.45 -19.93
N PHE A 193 4.33 16.60 -19.27
CA PHE A 193 3.51 17.03 -18.13
C PHE A 193 2.06 17.28 -18.54
N TRP A 194 1.84 18.08 -19.59
CA TRP A 194 0.48 18.41 -20.06
C TRP A 194 -0.27 17.17 -20.56
N VAL A 195 0.41 16.28 -21.27
CA VAL A 195 -0.19 14.99 -21.70
C VAL A 195 -0.59 14.15 -20.50
N ASN A 196 0.30 13.96 -19.52
CA ASN A 196 -0.01 13.18 -18.32
C ASN A 196 -1.10 13.83 -17.47
N PHE A 197 -1.17 15.15 -17.44
CA PHE A 197 -2.19 15.90 -16.71
C PHE A 197 -3.56 15.75 -17.35
N SER A 198 -3.66 15.92 -18.68
CA SER A 198 -4.91 15.75 -19.41
C SER A 198 -5.43 14.31 -19.32
N VAL A 199 -4.55 13.32 -19.46
CA VAL A 199 -4.91 11.90 -19.27
C VAL A 199 -5.35 11.65 -17.83
N GLY A 200 -4.66 12.24 -16.84
CA GLY A 200 -5.03 12.10 -15.44
C GLY A 200 -6.41 12.66 -15.12
N ILE A 201 -6.78 13.82 -15.67
CA ILE A 201 -8.11 14.40 -15.51
C ILE A 201 -9.18 13.53 -16.19
N ALA A 202 -8.90 12.94 -17.35
CA ALA A 202 -9.88 12.12 -18.07
C ALA A 202 -10.22 10.79 -17.38
N ILE A 203 -9.35 10.31 -16.45
CA ILE A 203 -9.52 9.05 -15.72
C ILE A 203 -10.14 9.27 -14.33
N LEU A 204 -10.18 10.52 -13.86
CA LEU A 204 -10.73 10.95 -12.56
C LEU A 204 -12.25 11.17 -12.63
#